data_AF-A0A7Z9IHJ1-F1
#
_entry.id   AF-A0A7Z9IHJ1-F1
#
_cell.length_a   1.000
_cell.length_b   1.000
_cell.length_c   1.000
_cell.angle_alpha   90.00
_cell.angle_beta   90.00
_cell.angle_gamma   90.00
#
_symmetry.space_group_name_H-M   'P 1'
#
loop_
_entity.id
_entity.type
_entity.pdbx_description
1 polymer ?
#
loop_
_entity_poly.entity_id
_entity_poly.type
_entity_poly.pdbx_seq_one_letter_code
_entity_poly.pdbx_strand_id
1 'polypeptide(L)'
;MSVIVSLVMQYKRTIISQWLLSMNKSTREQLLGELGKSICSIDVPVEGIIEQLAAGLLSACANDMGLSPMELSSLLHKPRKMALAGLLTVLHNDA
;
A
#
# COMPACT_ATOMS: atom_id res chain seq x y z
N MET A 1 6.81 -13.83 -22.08
CA MET A 1 5.96 -13.25 -21.02
C MET A 1 6.69 -12.07 -20.34
N SER A 2 7.01 -10.99 -21.06
CA SER A 2 7.83 -9.90 -20.47
C SER A 2 7.57 -8.53 -21.12
N VAL A 3 6.31 -8.18 -21.35
CA VAL A 3 5.93 -6.90 -21.96
C VAL A 3 4.87 -6.15 -21.14
N ILE A 4 4.03 -6.85 -20.37
CA ILE A 4 2.90 -6.23 -19.64
C ILE A 4 3.37 -5.52 -18.35
N VAL A 5 4.38 -6.04 -17.66
CA VAL A 5 4.90 -5.42 -16.42
C VAL A 5 5.69 -4.14 -16.70
N SER A 6 6.27 -3.99 -17.90
CA SER A 6 7.11 -2.84 -18.26
C SER A 6 6.32 -1.65 -18.83
N LEU A 7 5.12 -1.85 -19.37
CA LEU A 7 4.32 -0.80 -20.00
C LEU A 7 3.49 0.05 -19.03
N VAL A 8 3.35 -0.37 -17.77
CA VAL A 8 2.47 0.28 -16.76
C VAL A 8 3.25 1.18 -15.78
N MET A 9 4.53 1.47 -16.07
CA MET A 9 5.36 2.41 -15.30
C MET A 9 5.42 3.82 -15.92
N GLN A 10 4.50 4.15 -16.82
CA GLN A 10 4.29 5.52 -17.27
C GLN A 10 3.29 6.22 -16.35
N TYR A 11 3.75 7.32 -15.75
CA TYR A 11 3.05 8.22 -14.82
C TYR A 11 2.88 7.77 -13.37
N LYS A 12 3.91 8.02 -12.56
CA LYS A 12 3.87 8.42 -11.12
C LYS A 12 3.07 7.56 -10.12
N ARG A 13 2.46 6.44 -10.53
CA ARG A 13 1.61 5.59 -9.69
C ARG A 13 2.36 4.32 -9.31
N THR A 14 2.56 4.10 -8.01
CA THR A 14 3.09 2.85 -7.48
C THR A 14 2.06 1.73 -7.64
N ILE A 15 2.51 0.46 -7.64
CA ILE A 15 1.62 -0.72 -7.62
C ILE A 15 0.54 -0.57 -6.54
N ILE A 16 0.93 -0.09 -5.36
CA ILE A 16 0.04 0.13 -4.22
C ILE A 16 -0.98 1.24 -4.49
N SER A 17 -0.59 2.34 -5.16
CA SER A 17 -1.57 3.37 -5.54
C SER A 17 -2.58 2.87 -6.57
N GLN A 18 -2.17 2.04 -7.52
CA GLN A 18 -3.09 1.46 -8.50
C GLN A 18 -4.06 0.49 -7.83
N TRP A 19 -3.54 -0.36 -6.95
CA TRP A 19 -4.32 -1.28 -6.13
C TRP A 19 -5.35 -0.55 -5.24
N LEU A 20 -4.94 0.51 -4.55
CA LEU A 20 -5.86 1.31 -3.74
C LEU A 20 -6.91 2.03 -4.60
N LEU A 21 -6.59 2.42 -5.83
CA LEU A 21 -7.53 3.06 -6.76
C LEU A 21 -8.49 2.08 -7.44
N SER A 22 -8.13 0.80 -7.55
CA SER A 22 -9.06 -0.23 -8.05
C SER A 22 -10.14 -0.58 -7.02
N MET A 23 -9.95 -0.23 -5.76
CA MET A 23 -10.98 -0.35 -4.72
C MET A 23 -11.97 0.82 -4.78
N ASN A 24 -13.23 0.54 -4.47
CA ASN A 24 -14.19 1.60 -4.16
C ASN A 24 -13.83 2.28 -2.81
N LYS A 25 -14.37 3.49 -2.61
CA LYS A 25 -14.07 4.30 -1.42
C LYS A 25 -14.40 3.60 -0.09
N SER A 26 -15.54 2.92 -0.01
CA SER A 26 -15.98 2.24 1.21
C SER A 26 -15.05 1.08 1.60
N THR A 27 -14.65 0.25 0.63
CA THR A 27 -13.69 -0.84 0.86
C THR A 27 -12.33 -0.30 1.31
N ARG A 28 -11.88 0.81 0.70
CA ARG A 28 -10.62 1.47 1.08
C ARG A 28 -10.67 2.03 2.50
N GLU A 29 -11.76 2.69 2.88
CA GLU A 29 -11.97 3.20 4.25
C GLU A 29 -12.04 2.06 5.27
N GLN A 30 -12.70 0.95 4.93
CA GLN A 30 -12.74 -0.24 5.79
C GLN A 30 -11.34 -0.82 6.01
N LEU A 31 -10.56 -1.01 4.94
CA LEU A 31 -9.18 -1.50 5.03
C LEU A 31 -8.33 -0.60 5.94
N LEU A 32 -8.37 0.72 5.73
CA LEU A 32 -7.62 1.66 6.54
C LEU A 32 -8.09 1.67 8.00
N GLY A 33 -9.40 1.50 8.24
CA GLY A 33 -9.96 1.36 9.58
C GLY A 33 -9.52 0.08 10.28
N GLU A 34 -9.43 -1.04 9.57
CA GLU A 34 -8.92 -2.31 10.12
C GLU A 34 -7.42 -2.24 10.43
N LEU A 35 -6.63 -1.65 9.53
CA LEU A 35 -5.21 -1.38 9.77
C LEU A 35 -5.02 -0.41 10.95
N GLY A 36 -5.84 0.63 11.07
CA GLY A 36 -5.77 1.57 12.19
C GLY A 36 -6.07 0.91 13.54
N LYS A 37 -7.05 0.00 13.58
CA LYS A 37 -7.40 -0.76 14.80
C LYS A 37 -6.27 -1.68 15.25
N SER A 38 -5.50 -2.27 14.32
CA SER A 38 -4.39 -3.15 14.66
C SER A 38 -3.14 -2.42 15.13
N ILE A 39 -3.02 -1.11 14.85
CA ILE A 39 -1.89 -0.25 15.22
C ILE A 39 -2.06 0.41 16.61
N CYS A 40 -3.21 0.21 17.28
CA CYS A 40 -3.47 0.77 18.61
C CYS A 40 -2.59 0.14 19.71
N SER A 41 -1.40 0.70 19.90
CA SER A 41 -0.60 0.52 21.11
C SER A 41 -0.15 1.89 21.60
N ILE A 42 -0.45 2.19 22.87
CA ILE A 42 -0.36 3.54 23.48
C ILE A 42 1.08 4.06 23.54
N ASP A 43 2.08 3.18 23.43
CA ASP A 43 3.51 3.50 23.58
C ASP A 43 4.32 3.49 22.27
N VAL A 44 3.68 3.39 21.11
CA VAL A 44 4.41 3.35 19.83
C VAL A 44 4.64 4.77 19.31
N PRO A 45 5.89 5.18 19.02
CA PRO A 45 6.17 6.48 18.41
C PRO A 45 5.52 6.58 17.03
N VAL A 46 5.26 7.81 16.57
CA VAL A 46 4.58 8.08 15.29
C VAL A 46 5.29 7.39 14.12
N GLU A 47 6.62 7.33 14.13
CA GLU A 47 7.41 6.61 13.14
C GLU A 47 7.07 5.11 13.13
N GLY A 48 6.91 4.49 14.31
CA GLY A 48 6.52 3.09 14.43
C GLY A 48 5.11 2.83 13.91
N ILE A 49 4.17 3.76 14.14
CA ILE A 49 2.81 3.71 13.58
C ILE A 49 2.87 3.76 12.04
N ILE A 50 3.68 4.67 11.48
CA ILE A 50 3.86 4.81 10.04
C ILE A 50 4.49 3.54 9.43
N GLU A 51 5.46 2.93 10.11
CA GLU A 51 6.07 1.68 9.65
C GLU A 51 5.09 0.51 9.65
N GLN A 52 4.28 0.38 10.71
CA GLN A 52 3.26 -0.66 10.80
C GLN A 52 2.17 -0.47 9.74
N LEU A 53 1.75 0.76 9.48
CA LEU A 53 0.80 1.07 8.41
C LEU A 53 1.38 0.68 7.04
N ALA A 54 2.63 1.03 6.76
CA ALA A 54 3.29 0.67 5.51
C ALA A 54 3.39 -0.85 5.34
N ALA A 55 3.72 -1.57 6.41
CA ALA A 55 3.79 -3.03 6.41
C ALA A 55 2.40 -3.68 6.20
N GLY A 56 1.37 -3.14 6.85
CA GLY A 56 -0.02 -3.58 6.68
C GLY A 56 -0.51 -3.41 5.25
N LEU A 57 -0.24 -2.26 4.64
CA LEU A 57 -0.58 -1.99 3.23
C LEU A 57 0.15 -2.95 2.27
N LEU A 58 1.44 -3.20 2.50
CA LEU A 58 2.21 -4.15 1.70
C LEU A 58 1.65 -5.57 1.81
N SER A 59 1.33 -6.00 3.03
CA SER A 59 0.81 -7.34 3.28
C SER A 59 -0.57 -7.53 2.63
N ALA A 60 -1.47 -6.57 2.80
CA ALA A 60 -2.80 -6.61 2.20
C ALA A 60 -2.73 -6.57 0.67
N CYS A 61 -1.87 -5.73 0.09
CA CYS A 61 -1.66 -5.67 -1.35
C CYS A 61 -1.07 -6.98 -1.90
N ALA A 62 -0.08 -7.56 -1.21
CA ALA A 62 0.50 -8.84 -1.61
C ALA A 62 -0.57 -9.95 -1.61
N ASN A 63 -1.35 -10.02 -0.52
CA ASN A 63 -2.41 -11.02 -0.37
C ASN A 63 -3.46 -10.93 -1.49
N ASP A 64 -3.90 -9.71 -1.83
CA ASP A 64 -4.88 -9.48 -2.90
C ASP A 64 -4.31 -9.82 -4.30
N MET A 65 -3.00 -9.64 -4.49
CA MET A 65 -2.31 -10.00 -5.73
C MET A 65 -1.94 -11.49 -5.83
N GLY A 66 -2.24 -12.30 -4.80
CA GLY A 66 -1.83 -13.70 -4.73
C GLY A 66 -0.31 -13.88 -4.57
N LEU A 67 0.37 -12.88 -4.03
CA LEU A 67 1.82 -12.87 -3.78
C LEU A 67 2.09 -12.98 -2.27
N SER A 68 3.27 -13.51 -1.93
CA SER A 68 3.80 -13.31 -0.59
C SER A 68 4.28 -11.85 -0.40
N PRO A 69 4.28 -11.32 0.84
CA PRO A 69 4.83 -9.99 1.12
C PRO A 69 6.30 -9.83 0.69
N MET A 70 7.07 -10.93 0.69
CA MET A 70 8.47 -10.97 0.26
C MET A 70 8.61 -10.85 -1.27
N GLU A 71 7.75 -11.53 -2.03
CA GLU A 71 7.71 -11.40 -3.49
C GLU A 71 7.33 -9.97 -3.89
N LEU A 72 6.28 -9.40 -3.30
CA LEU A 72 5.91 -8.01 -3.57
C LEU A 72 7.02 -7.03 -3.17
N SER A 73 7.68 -7.27 -2.03
CA SER A 73 8.81 -6.42 -1.59
C SER A 73 9.98 -6.49 -2.57
N SER A 74 10.25 -7.65 -3.18
CA SER A 74 11.31 -7.79 -4.19
C SER A 74 11.04 -6.98 -5.47
N LEU A 75 9.77 -6.70 -5.77
CA LEU A 75 9.35 -5.87 -6.91
C LEU A 75 9.46 -4.37 -6.63
N LEU A 76 9.66 -3.98 -5.37
CA LEU A 76 9.67 -2.58 -4.92
C LEU A 76 11.06 -2.17 -4.47
N HIS A 77 11.59 -1.08 -5.03
CA HIS A 77 12.92 -0.57 -4.68
C HIS A 77 13.01 -0.10 -3.22
N LYS A 78 11.92 0.45 -2.66
CA LYS A 78 11.78 0.85 -1.25
C LYS A 78 10.36 0.54 -0.78
N PRO A 79 10.03 -0.71 -0.39
CA PRO A 79 8.65 -1.18 -0.22
C PRO A 79 7.81 -0.27 0.67
N ARG A 80 8.29 0.04 1.88
CA ARG A 80 7.57 0.89 2.84
C ARG A 80 7.33 2.31 2.32
N LYS A 81 8.36 2.93 1.73
CA LYS A 81 8.25 4.28 1.15
C LYS A 81 7.25 4.31 -0.01
N MET A 82 7.24 3.27 -0.84
CA MET A 82 6.33 3.16 -1.98
C MET A 82 4.88 2.88 -1.56
N ALA A 83 4.68 2.16 -0.45
CA ALA A 83 3.37 1.96 0.15
C ALA A 83 2.76 3.28 0.64
N LEU A 84 3.52 4.04 1.42
CA LEU A 84 3.09 5.33 1.95
C LEU A 84 2.89 6.37 0.85
N ALA A 85 3.82 6.45 -0.12
CA ALA A 85 3.66 7.33 -1.27
C ALA A 85 2.40 6.97 -2.08
N GLY A 86 2.08 5.68 -2.19
CA GLY A 86 0.88 5.22 -2.87
C GLY A 86 -0.39 5.65 -2.13
N LEU A 87 -0.43 5.48 -0.82
CA LEU A 87 -1.55 5.94 0.01
C LEU A 87 -1.76 7.46 -0.09
N LEU A 88 -0.70 8.25 0.09
CA LEU A 88 -0.77 9.72 0.02
C LEU A 88 -1.28 10.21 -1.34
N THR A 89 -0.87 9.55 -2.42
CA THR A 89 -1.34 9.87 -3.77
C THR A 89 -2.85 9.67 -3.90
N VAL A 90 -3.40 8.60 -3.31
CA VAL A 90 -4.84 8.32 -3.36
C VAL A 90 -5.62 9.30 -2.48
N LEU A 91 -5.17 9.55 -1.25
CA LEU A 91 -5.81 10.49 -0.34
C LEU A 91 -5.84 11.92 -0.90
N HIS A 92 -4.78 12.34 -1.58
CA HIS A 92 -4.73 13.66 -2.22
C HIS A 92 -5.71 13.81 -3.39
N ASN A 93 -6.01 12.73 -4.12
CA ASN A 93 -6.99 12.76 -5.20
C ASN A 93 -8.44 12.66 -4.71
N ASP A 94 -8.65 12.21 -3.46
CA ASP A 94 -9.97 12.10 -2.82
C ASP A 94 -10.37 13.38 -2.04
N ALA A 95 -9.44 14.32 -1.85
CA ALA A 95 -9.61 15.59 -1.11
C ALA A 95 -9.99 16.75 -2.04
#